data_AF-A0A963RRT3-F1
#
_entry.id   AF-A0A963RRT3-F1
#
_cell.length_a   1.000
_cell.length_b   1.000
_cell.length_c   1.000
_cell.angle_alpha   90.00
_cell.angle_beta   90.00
_cell.angle_gamma   90.00
#
_symmetry.space_group_name_H-M   'P 1'
#
loop_
_entity.id
_entity.type
_entity.pdbx_description
1 polymer ?
#
loop_
_entity_poly.entity_id
_entity_poly.type
_entity_poly.pdbx_seq_one_letter_code
_entity_poly.pdbx_strand_id
1 'polypeptide(L)' 'GRPGDLVARFGGEEFVLLLPETGAATAREIAECCQRMIGNMGIPHEKSPISPSLTVSMGV' A
#
# COMPACT_ATOMS: atom_id res chain seq x y z
N GLY A 1 -9.03 8.56 -6.58
CA GLY A 1 -9.28 7.45 -7.50
C GLY A 1 -9.85 8.00 -8.78
N ARG A 2 -9.35 7.51 -9.91
CA ARG A 2 -9.91 7.73 -11.25
C ARG A 2 -10.99 6.68 -11.51
N PRO A 3 -11.92 6.91 -12.45
CA PRO A 3 -12.84 5.87 -12.89
C PRO A 3 -12.07 4.61 -13.33
N GLY A 4 -12.41 3.45 -12.77
CA GLY A 4 -11.72 2.18 -13.05
C GLY A 4 -10.62 1.81 -12.06
N ASP A 5 -10.11 2.75 -11.24
CA ASP A 5 -9.23 2.39 -10.13
C ASP A 5 -10.00 1.55 -9.11
N LEU A 6 -9.43 0.41 -8.71
CA LEU A 6 -10.02 -0.47 -7.71
C LEU A 6 -9.02 -0.77 -6.61
N VAL A 7 -9.47 -0.65 -5.36
CA VAL A 7 -8.78 -1.20 -4.20
C VAL A 7 -9.61 -2.37 -3.69
N ALA A 8 -9.00 -3.53 -3.58
CA ALA A 8 -9.64 -4.74 -3.09
C ALA A 8 -8.82 -5.39 -1.98
N ARG A 9 -9.51 -6.03 -1.02
CA ARG A 9 -8.88 -6.94 -0.06
C ARG A 9 -8.86 -8.33 -0.69
N PHE A 10 -7.68 -8.85 -0.97
CA PHE A 10 -7.52 -10.13 -1.64
C PHE A 10 -7.76 -11.29 -0.67
N GLY A 11 -7.24 -11.18 0.55
CA GLY A 11 -7.44 -12.16 1.61
C GLY A 11 -6.52 -11.89 2.80
N GLY A 12 -6.96 -12.21 4.02
CA GLY A 12 -6.13 -11.99 5.21
C GLY A 12 -5.68 -10.53 5.34
N GLU A 13 -4.37 -10.29 5.27
CA GLU A 13 -3.72 -8.97 5.30
C GLU A 13 -3.33 -8.43 3.91
N GLU A 14 -3.69 -9.13 2.83
CA GLU A 14 -3.31 -8.79 1.47
C GLU A 14 -4.34 -7.88 0.78
N PHE A 15 -3.84 -6.85 0.12
CA PHE A 15 -4.61 -5.87 -0.64
C PHE A 15 -4.05 -5.74 -2.06
N VAL A 16 -4.93 -5.43 -3.01
CA VAL A 16 -4.60 -5.21 -4.42
C VAL A 16 -5.12 -3.85 -4.87
N LEU A 17 -4.27 -3.11 -5.58
CA LEU A 17 -4.63 -1.89 -6.29
C LEU A 17 -4.60 -2.20 -7.79
N LEU A 18 -5.75 -2.11 -8.45
CA LEU A 18 -5.84 -2.16 -9.92
C LEU A 18 -5.91 -0.73 -10.44
N LEU A 19 -4.97 -0.37 -11.30
CA LEU A 19 -4.83 0.96 -11.89
C LEU A 19 -4.84 0.84 -13.42
N PRO A 20 -6.03 0.83 -14.07
CA PRO A 20 -6.12 0.78 -15.52
C PRO A 20 -5.36 1.95 -16.17
N GLU A 21 -4.85 1.72 -17.38
CA GLU A 21 -4.13 2.75 -18.17
C GLU A 21 -2.95 3.41 -17.44
N THR A 22 -2.38 2.72 -16.44
CA THR A 22 -1.26 3.23 -15.64
C THR A 22 -0.01 2.40 -15.93
N GLY A 23 1.04 3.06 -16.43
CA GLY A 23 2.34 2.42 -16.68
C GLY A 23 3.11 2.14 -15.40
N ALA A 24 4.09 1.23 -15.46
CA ALA A 24 4.86 0.77 -14.31
C ALA A 24 5.56 1.89 -13.53
N ALA A 25 6.09 2.92 -14.20
CA ALA A 25 6.74 4.05 -13.54
C ALA A 25 5.75 4.82 -12.62
N THR A 26 4.58 5.17 -13.15
CA THR A 26 3.54 5.86 -12.37
C THR A 26 2.94 4.94 -11.29
N ALA A 27 2.75 3.65 -11.58
CA ALA A 27 2.29 2.69 -10.58
C ALA A 27 3.29 2.58 -9.41
N ARG A 28 4.59 2.63 -9.70
CA ARG A 28 5.65 2.65 -8.69
C ARG A 28 5.61 3.91 -7.84
N GLU A 29 5.46 5.09 -8.44
CA GLU A 29 5.31 6.35 -7.70
C GLU A 29 4.09 6.31 -6.76
N ILE A 30 2.98 5.74 -7.23
CA ILE A 30 1.76 5.56 -6.42
C ILE A 30 2.05 4.60 -5.25
N ALA A 31 2.70 3.46 -5.49
CA ALA A 31 3.05 2.50 -4.45
C ALA A 31 4.00 3.11 -3.40
N GLU A 32 5.05 3.80 -3.83
CA GLU A 32 6.00 4.48 -2.91
C GLU A 32 5.30 5.59 -2.11
N CYS A 33 4.33 6.29 -2.71
CA CYS A 33 3.49 7.26 -2.01
C CYS A 33 2.62 6.58 -0.94
N CYS A 34 1.91 5.51 -1.28
CA CYS A 34 1.08 4.74 -0.36
C CYS A 34 1.90 4.19 0.81
N GLN A 35 3.07 3.59 0.53
CA GLN A 35 3.96 3.05 1.55
C GLN A 35 4.43 4.13 2.53
N ARG A 36 4.84 5.31 2.04
CA ARG A 36 5.21 6.44 2.91
C ARG A 36 4.03 6.94 3.73
N MET A 37 2.86 7.11 3.12
CA MET A 37 1.66 7.56 3.82
C MET A 37 1.29 6.61 4.95
N ILE A 38 1.30 5.30 4.70
CA ILE A 38 0.98 4.29 5.71
C ILE A 38 2.00 4.28 6.84
N GLY A 39 3.29 4.32 6.53
CA GLY A 39 4.34 4.42 7.56
C GLY A 39 4.20 5.67 8.43
N ASN A 40 3.78 6.79 7.85
CA ASN A 40 3.58 8.06 8.56
C ASN A 40 2.29 8.14 9.38
N MET A 41 1.35 7.20 9.22
CA MET A 41 0.14 7.16 10.06
C MET A 41 0.46 6.80 11.52
N GLY A 42 1.65 6.26 11.81
CA GLY A 42 2.07 5.96 13.18
C GLY A 42 1.21 4.90 13.87
N ILE A 43 0.64 3.98 13.09
CA ILE A 43 -0.22 2.91 13.61
C ILE A 43 0.64 1.98 14.49
N PRO A 44 0.31 1.79 15.78
CA PRO A 44 1.08 0.93 16.66
C PRO A 44 1.13 -0.51 16.16
N HIS A 45 2.34 -1.08 16.12
CA HIS A 45 2.57 -2.48 15.80
C HIS A 45 2.87 -3.26 17.08
N GLU A 46 1.90 -3.33 17.98
CA GLU A 46 2.05 -3.81 19.38
C GLU A 46 2.70 -5.19 19.52
N LYS A 47 2.52 -6.06 18.52
CA LYS A 47 3.03 -7.45 18.52
C LYS A 47 4.36 -7.61 17.79
N SER A 48 4.92 -6.55 17.22
CA SER A 48 6.18 -6.63 16.49
C SER A 48 7.38 -6.46 17.42
N PRO A 49 8.37 -7.37 17.36
CA PRO A 49 9.63 -7.18 18.06
C PRO A 49 10.61 -6.27 17.30
N ILE A 50 10.29 -5.86 16.06
CA ILE A 50 11.24 -5.18 15.16
C ILE A 50 10.98 -3.67 15.06
N SER A 51 9.71 -3.27 14.97
CA SER A 51 9.32 -1.87 14.78
C SER A 51 8.07 -1.56 15.60
N PRO A 52 8.01 -0.38 16.26
CA PRO A 52 6.82 0.03 17.01
C PRO A 52 5.66 0.45 16.09
N SER A 53 5.91 0.66 14.80
CA SER A 53 4.94 1.17 13.83
C SER A 53 4.72 0.19 12.68
N LEU A 54 3.47 0.09 12.23
CA LEU A 54 3.05 -0.74 11.11
C LEU A 54 3.55 -0.16 9.79
N THR A 55 4.08 -1.02 8.93
CA THR A 55 4.50 -0.70 7.56
C THR A 55 3.88 -1.69 6.59
N VAL A 56 3.97 -1.39 5.29
CA VAL A 56 3.49 -2.29 4.22
C VAL A 56 4.59 -2.50 3.19
N SER A 57 4.56 -3.66 2.56
CA SER A 57 5.35 -3.99 1.37
C SER A 57 4.43 -3.97 0.16
N MET A 58 4.88 -3.41 -0.96
CA MET A 58 4.09 -3.30 -2.19
C MET A 58 4.90 -3.81 -3.38
N GLY A 59 4.32 -4.75 -4.15
CA GLY A 59 4.82 -5.18 -5.45
C GLY A 59 4.15 -4.39 -6.57
N VAL A 60 4.92 -4.05 -7.62
CA VAL A 60 4.46 -3.34 -8.82
C VAL A 60 4.99 -4.04 -10.06
#